data_AF-A0A447TDI1-F1
#
_entry.id   AF-A0A447TDI1-F1
#
_cell.length_a   1.000
_cell.length_b   1.000
_cell.length_c   1.000
_cell.angle_alpha   90.00
_cell.angle_beta   90.00
_cell.angle_gamma   90.00
#
_symmetry.space_group_name_H-M   'P 1'
#
loop_
_entity.id
_entity.type
_entity.pdbx_description
1 polymer ?
#
loop_
_entity_poly.entity_id
_entity_poly.type
_entity_poly.pdbx_seq_one_letter_code
_entity_poly.pdbx_strand_id
1 'polypeptide(L)'
;MSRETLTIQTGADLRPRMARAYQLACKMLDEAADGRGLKVTIQSASIRNLSQNAAMWAALTDISEQLDWYGNKLTPEEWKDLLTASLRRTKVVPNIDGSGFVILGQRTSDMSIREMGELLELIHAFGAEKGVKFGLGQRTGGRLHDRSPTGYGCSAADRGHERGRRLGAGPRVLGRAMSTATPSKVVPRPGSTPGTGRCDTGRITSKAIRDSAAGEVCTLQIAGICNGSTDTTVLCHLPDESHGMARKADDVSSCYGCSACHDAIDGRAPHAWQPGEKDFYMRRGMVRTWRRLLAKGLITIKGAA
;
A
#
# COMPACT_ATOMS: atom_id res chain seq x y z
N MET A 1 25.16 -5.73 -6.42
CA MET A 1 23.73 -6.07 -6.50
C MET A 1 23.01 -5.25 -5.45
N SER A 2 22.04 -4.41 -5.83
CA SER A 2 21.22 -3.69 -4.84
C SER A 2 20.31 -4.70 -4.13
N ARG A 3 20.43 -4.79 -2.81
CA ARG A 3 19.57 -5.60 -1.95
C ARG A 3 18.78 -4.67 -1.07
N GLU A 4 17.46 -4.65 -1.21
CA GLU A 4 16.58 -3.97 -0.27
C GLU A 4 15.95 -4.94 0.71
N THR A 5 15.84 -4.52 1.98
CA THR A 5 15.22 -5.32 3.04
C THR A 5 14.04 -4.53 3.61
N LEU A 6 12.84 -5.09 3.50
CA LEU A 6 11.61 -4.52 4.05
C LEU A 6 11.21 -5.32 5.28
N THR A 7 11.16 -4.65 6.43
CA THR A 7 10.77 -5.28 7.71
C THR A 7 9.29 -5.02 7.97
N ILE A 8 8.56 -6.08 8.32
CA ILE A 8 7.14 -6.03 8.70
C ILE A 8 7.06 -6.38 10.18
N GLN A 9 6.61 -5.43 11.01
CA GLN A 9 6.54 -5.61 12.46
C GLN A 9 5.15 -6.08 12.91
N THR A 10 4.10 -5.57 12.27
CA THR A 10 2.70 -5.86 12.63
C THR A 10 1.89 -6.29 11.41
N GLY A 11 0.75 -6.94 11.65
CA GLY A 11 -0.19 -7.30 10.58
C GLY A 11 -0.78 -6.08 9.84
N ALA A 12 -0.87 -4.92 10.51
CA ALA A 12 -1.31 -3.67 9.89
C ALA A 12 -0.30 -3.14 8.86
N ASP A 13 1.00 -3.36 9.11
CA ASP A 13 2.07 -2.92 8.22
C ASP A 13 2.29 -3.84 7.02
N LEU A 14 1.75 -5.06 7.06
CA LEU A 14 1.99 -6.07 6.03
C LEU A 14 1.58 -5.58 4.65
N ARG A 15 0.33 -5.11 4.51
CA ARG A 15 -0.21 -4.66 3.22
C ARG A 15 0.54 -3.46 2.63
N PRO A 16 0.76 -2.34 3.35
CA PRO A 16 1.50 -1.20 2.78
C PRO A 16 2.95 -1.54 2.46
N ARG A 17 3.63 -2.38 3.26
CA ARG A 17 5.02 -2.80 3.00
C ARG A 17 5.11 -3.70 1.77
N MET A 18 4.17 -4.62 1.59
CA MET A 18 4.12 -5.49 0.39
C MET A 18 3.77 -4.72 -0.88
N ALA A 19 2.90 -3.70 -0.80
CA ALA A 19 2.63 -2.83 -1.94
C ALA A 19 3.90 -2.07 -2.37
N ARG A 20 4.69 -1.57 -1.41
CA ARG A 20 5.99 -0.95 -1.69
C ARG A 20 6.99 -1.96 -2.27
N ALA A 21 7.04 -3.18 -1.73
CA ALA A 21 7.90 -4.26 -2.24
C ALA A 21 7.59 -4.57 -3.71
N TYR A 22 6.31 -4.61 -4.05
CA TYR A 22 5.84 -4.83 -5.42
C TYR A 22 6.27 -3.70 -6.37
N GLN A 23 6.07 -2.44 -5.97
CA GLN A 23 6.50 -1.29 -6.78
C GLN A 23 8.03 -1.29 -7.01
N LEU A 24 8.80 -1.61 -5.98
CA LEU A 24 10.26 -1.73 -6.08
C LEU A 24 10.65 -2.88 -7.02
N ALA A 25 9.99 -4.03 -6.91
CA ALA A 25 10.20 -5.17 -7.78
C ALA A 25 9.94 -4.85 -9.25
N CYS A 26 8.84 -4.16 -9.57
CA CYS A 26 8.55 -3.68 -10.92
C CYS A 26 9.69 -2.78 -11.44
N LYS A 27 10.08 -1.77 -10.65
CA LYS A 27 11.16 -0.86 -11.02
C LYS A 27 12.49 -1.58 -11.27
N MET A 28 12.85 -2.52 -10.40
CA MET A 28 14.09 -3.29 -10.56
C MET A 28 14.06 -4.22 -11.78
N LEU A 29 12.88 -4.73 -12.17
CA LEU A 29 12.72 -5.52 -13.39
C LEU A 29 12.81 -4.65 -14.64
N ASP A 30 12.23 -3.45 -14.60
CA ASP A 30 12.30 -2.49 -15.72
C ASP A 30 13.74 -1.98 -15.94
N GLU A 31 14.50 -1.79 -14.86
CA GLU A 31 15.91 -1.37 -14.89
C GLU A 31 16.89 -2.52 -15.19
N ALA A 32 16.45 -3.78 -15.06
CA ALA A 32 17.29 -4.95 -15.32
C ALA A 32 17.42 -5.22 -16.82
N ALA A 33 18.28 -4.46 -17.50
CA ALA A 33 18.58 -4.59 -18.93
C ALA A 33 19.31 -5.90 -19.34
N ASP A 34 19.84 -6.67 -18.38
CA ASP A 34 20.82 -7.74 -18.65
C ASP A 34 20.27 -9.17 -18.51
N GLY A 35 18.95 -9.38 -18.58
CA GLY A 35 18.35 -10.73 -18.45
C GLY A 35 18.48 -11.34 -17.05
N ARG A 36 18.83 -10.54 -16.05
CA ARG A 36 18.88 -10.96 -14.64
C ARG A 36 17.48 -10.93 -14.03
N GLY A 37 17.03 -12.06 -13.49
CA GLY A 37 15.73 -12.16 -12.80
C GLY A 37 15.75 -11.61 -11.38
N LEU A 38 14.56 -11.39 -10.82
CA LEU A 38 14.39 -10.95 -9.44
C LEU A 38 14.26 -12.15 -8.49
N LYS A 39 15.07 -12.17 -7.42
CA LYS A 39 14.94 -13.14 -6.32
C LYS A 39 14.25 -12.48 -5.12
N VAL A 40 13.08 -12.99 -4.75
CA VAL A 40 12.35 -12.60 -3.53
C VAL A 40 12.61 -13.64 -2.44
N THR A 41 12.89 -13.20 -1.22
CA THR A 41 13.13 -14.08 -0.07
C THR A 41 12.28 -13.60 1.10
N ILE A 42 11.43 -14.49 1.62
CA ILE A 42 10.58 -14.23 2.79
C ILE A 42 11.12 -15.09 3.93
N GLN A 43 11.51 -14.44 5.01
CA GLN A 43 12.10 -15.10 6.18
C GLN A 43 11.51 -14.49 7.44
N SER A 44 11.15 -15.34 8.40
CA SER A 44 10.89 -14.91 9.77
C SER A 44 12.21 -14.48 10.40
N ALA A 45 12.31 -13.22 10.82
CA ALA A 45 13.50 -12.69 11.48
C ALA A 45 13.13 -12.03 12.81
N SER A 46 14.01 -12.14 13.79
CA SER A 46 13.93 -11.32 14.99
C SER A 46 14.23 -9.87 14.62
N ILE A 47 13.23 -8.99 14.75
CA ILE A 47 13.35 -7.55 14.46
C ILE A 47 14.51 -6.95 15.27
N ARG A 48 14.67 -7.39 16.52
CA ARG A 48 15.76 -6.97 17.40
C ARG A 48 17.12 -7.32 16.81
N ASN A 49 17.31 -8.54 16.30
CA ASN A 49 18.56 -8.96 15.66
C ASN A 49 18.83 -8.15 14.38
N LEU A 50 17.81 -7.91 13.55
CA LEU A 50 17.98 -7.14 12.31
C LEU A 50 18.42 -5.70 12.58
N SER A 51 17.87 -5.05 13.61
CA SER A 51 18.27 -3.71 14.02
C SER A 51 19.72 -3.66 14.53
N GLN A 52 20.15 -4.66 15.31
CA GLN A 52 21.53 -4.76 15.80
C GLN A 52 22.52 -5.02 14.66
N ASN A 53 22.16 -5.89 13.71
CA ASN A 53 22.97 -6.16 12.53
C ASN A 53 23.13 -4.89 11.67
N ALA A 54 22.04 -4.17 11.41
CA ALA A 54 22.09 -2.89 10.69
C ALA A 54 22.97 -1.85 11.42
N ALA A 55 22.86 -1.74 12.75
CA ALA A 55 23.68 -0.84 13.55
C ALA A 55 25.17 -1.19 13.48
N MET A 56 25.50 -2.49 13.56
CA MET A 56 26.88 -2.97 13.45
C MET A 56 27.50 -2.58 12.11
N TRP A 57 26.82 -2.84 10.99
CA TRP A 57 27.34 -2.49 9.67
C TRP A 57 27.50 -0.98 9.49
N ALA A 58 26.57 -0.17 9.99
CA ALA A 58 26.71 1.28 9.95
C ALA A 58 27.97 1.75 10.71
N ALA A 59 28.19 1.24 11.92
CA ALA A 59 29.37 1.58 12.72
C ALA A 59 30.68 1.13 12.04
N LEU A 60 30.70 -0.06 11.42
CA LEU A 60 31.86 -0.55 10.67
C LEU A 60 32.14 0.29 9.42
N THR A 61 31.10 0.77 8.72
CA THR A 61 31.25 1.70 7.60
C THR A 61 31.86 3.02 8.08
N ASP A 62 31.37 3.58 9.19
CA ASP A 62 31.93 4.82 9.75
C ASP A 62 33.42 4.68 10.09
N ILE A 63 33.82 3.53 10.66
CA ILE A 63 35.22 3.20 10.96
C ILE A 63 36.04 3.08 9.66
N SER A 64 35.54 2.34 8.67
CA SER A 64 36.23 2.13 7.38
C SER A 64 36.49 3.45 6.65
N GLU A 65 35.51 4.36 6.65
CA GLU A 65 35.64 5.66 6.00
C GLU A 65 36.64 6.57 6.74
N GLN A 66 36.67 6.53 8.07
CA GLN A 66 37.41 7.50 8.88
C GLN A 66 38.82 7.05 9.28
N LEU A 67 39.05 5.74 9.42
CA LEU A 67 40.34 5.22 9.90
C LEU A 67 41.19 4.63 8.78
N ASP A 68 42.49 4.70 9.00
CA ASP A 68 43.52 3.98 8.26
C ASP A 68 44.26 3.09 9.27
N TRP A 69 44.35 1.80 8.97
CA TRP A 69 44.94 0.81 9.86
C TRP A 69 46.33 0.41 9.38
N TYR A 70 47.36 0.99 10.01
CA TYR A 70 48.78 0.75 9.67
C TYR A 70 49.10 0.93 8.16
N GLY A 71 48.53 1.96 7.53
CA GLY A 71 48.71 2.24 6.10
C GLY A 71 47.75 1.48 5.18
N ASN A 72 46.78 0.74 5.74
CA ASN A 72 45.77 0.00 4.99
C ASN A 72 44.36 0.52 5.30
N LYS A 73 43.65 0.88 4.22
CA LYS A 73 42.21 1.15 4.25
C LYS A 73 41.44 -0.16 4.21
N LEU A 74 41.02 -0.63 5.38
CA LEU A 74 40.20 -1.83 5.51
C LEU A 74 38.73 -1.55 5.17
N THR A 75 38.10 -2.49 4.48
CA THR A 75 36.67 -2.53 4.20
C THR A 75 35.85 -2.83 5.47
N PRO A 76 34.54 -2.52 5.49
CA PRO A 76 33.68 -2.85 6.63
C PRO A 76 33.70 -4.36 6.99
N GLU A 77 33.80 -5.22 5.98
CA GLU A 77 33.90 -6.68 6.13
C GLU A 77 35.21 -7.08 6.82
N GLU A 78 36.34 -6.49 6.43
CA GLU A 78 37.65 -6.76 7.04
C GLU A 78 37.72 -6.22 8.47
N TRP A 79 37.14 -5.03 8.73
CA TRP A 79 37.01 -4.51 10.09
C TRP A 79 36.19 -5.44 10.99
N LYS A 80 35.11 -6.01 10.47
CA LYS A 80 34.30 -6.99 11.18
C LYS A 80 35.12 -8.24 11.51
N ASP A 81 35.91 -8.75 10.57
CA ASP A 81 36.74 -9.92 10.80
C ASP A 81 37.85 -9.63 11.83
N LEU A 82 38.48 -8.45 11.77
CA LEU A 82 39.50 -8.00 12.71
C LEU A 82 38.96 -7.85 14.14
N LEU A 83 37.81 -7.17 14.31
CA LEU A 83 37.21 -6.96 15.63
C LEU A 83 36.63 -8.25 16.20
N THR A 84 36.04 -9.10 15.35
CA THR A 84 35.55 -10.43 15.78
C THR A 84 36.68 -11.34 16.25
N ALA A 85 37.85 -11.26 15.63
CA ALA A 85 39.04 -12.03 16.04
C ALA A 85 39.55 -11.66 17.44
N SER A 86 39.20 -10.48 17.97
CA SER A 86 39.56 -10.09 19.34
C SER A 86 38.64 -10.69 20.41
N LEU A 87 37.39 -11.01 20.05
CA LEU A 87 36.39 -11.59 20.96
C LEU A 87 36.52 -13.11 21.05
N ARG A 88 36.91 -13.76 19.95
CA ARG A 88 36.98 -15.22 19.85
C ARG A 88 38.26 -15.66 19.17
N ARG A 89 38.80 -16.78 19.61
CA ARG A 89 39.97 -17.40 18.98
C ARG A 89 39.64 -17.80 17.54
N THR A 90 40.37 -17.24 16.59
CA THR A 90 40.23 -17.57 15.17
C THR A 90 40.81 -18.94 14.87
N LYS A 91 40.16 -19.71 13.99
CA LYS A 91 40.63 -21.04 13.60
C LYS A 91 41.57 -20.90 12.42
N VAL A 92 42.76 -21.48 12.52
CA VAL A 92 43.73 -21.53 11.42
C VAL A 92 43.77 -22.96 10.88
N VAL A 93 43.61 -23.12 9.58
CA VAL A 93 43.65 -24.42 8.90
C VAL A 93 44.70 -24.41 7.80
N PRO A 94 45.37 -25.53 7.50
CA PRO A 94 46.22 -25.64 6.32
C PRO A 94 45.41 -25.32 5.06
N ASN A 95 46.05 -24.64 4.09
CA ASN A 95 45.45 -24.48 2.77
C ASN A 95 45.35 -25.84 2.05
N ILE A 96 44.52 -25.90 1.01
CA ILE A 96 44.34 -27.13 0.20
C ILE A 96 45.66 -27.62 -0.39
N ASP A 97 46.56 -26.70 -0.74
CA ASP A 97 47.85 -27.01 -1.37
C ASP A 97 48.96 -27.38 -0.37
N GLY A 98 48.69 -27.33 0.95
CA GLY A 98 49.65 -27.63 2.01
C GLY A 98 50.84 -26.65 2.15
N SER A 99 50.91 -25.61 1.32
CA SER A 99 51.99 -24.61 1.27
C SER A 99 51.84 -23.46 2.26
N GLY A 100 50.71 -23.38 2.96
CA GLY A 100 50.43 -22.26 3.86
C GLY A 100 49.21 -22.51 4.74
N PHE A 101 48.68 -21.42 5.29
CA PHE A 101 47.54 -21.46 6.20
C PHE A 101 46.47 -20.45 5.79
N VAL A 102 45.22 -20.80 6.07
CA VAL A 102 44.06 -19.93 5.89
C VAL A 102 43.45 -19.67 7.26
N ILE A 103 43.22 -18.39 7.54
CA ILE A 103 42.53 -17.95 8.75
C ILE A 103 41.02 -18.01 8.45
N LEU A 104 40.30 -18.90 9.13
CA LEU A 104 38.85 -18.97 9.03
C LEU A 104 38.24 -18.01 10.05
N GLY A 105 37.82 -16.84 9.54
CA GLY A 105 36.99 -15.90 10.28
C GLY A 105 35.70 -16.55 10.76
N GLN A 106 35.22 -16.14 11.93
CA GLN A 106 33.96 -16.64 12.48
C GLN A 106 32.78 -15.99 11.77
N ARG A 107 31.72 -16.77 11.53
CA ARG A 107 30.47 -16.25 10.97
C ARG A 107 29.70 -15.51 12.06
N THR A 108 29.56 -14.19 11.92
CA THR A 108 28.71 -13.38 12.81
C THR A 108 27.22 -13.71 12.68
N SER A 109 26.81 -14.42 11.62
CA SER A 109 25.44 -14.94 11.46
C SER A 109 25.05 -15.99 12.51
N ASP A 110 26.04 -16.68 13.08
CA ASP A 110 25.81 -17.80 14.00
C ASP A 110 25.93 -17.36 15.46
N MET A 111 26.23 -16.08 15.70
CA MET A 111 26.35 -15.49 17.03
C MET A 111 24.97 -15.29 17.67
N SER A 112 24.92 -15.47 18.99
CA SER A 112 23.75 -15.15 19.80
C SER A 112 23.51 -13.63 19.88
N ILE A 113 22.29 -13.23 20.26
CA ILE A 113 21.93 -11.81 20.46
C ILE A 113 22.86 -11.12 21.47
N ARG A 114 23.33 -11.86 22.49
CA ARG A 114 24.23 -11.32 23.51
C ARG A 114 25.61 -11.05 22.94
N GLU A 115 26.17 -12.01 22.22
CA GLU A 115 27.50 -11.89 21.59
C GLU A 115 27.52 -10.79 20.53
N MET A 116 26.41 -10.61 19.82
CA MET A 116 26.25 -9.49 18.90
C MET A 116 26.25 -8.14 19.63
N GLY A 117 25.69 -8.08 20.84
CA GLY A 117 25.76 -6.91 21.69
C GLY A 117 27.18 -6.59 22.15
N GLU A 118 27.91 -7.62 22.61
CA GLU A 118 29.32 -7.49 23.02
C GLU A 118 30.21 -7.00 21.87
N LEU A 119 29.99 -7.51 20.65
CA LEU A 119 30.70 -7.03 19.46
C LEU A 119 30.38 -5.57 19.13
N LEU A 120 29.11 -5.17 19.19
CA LEU A 120 28.72 -3.80 18.91
C LEU A 120 29.31 -2.82 19.94
N GLU A 121 29.34 -3.22 21.21
CA GLU A 121 29.97 -2.45 22.29
C GLU A 121 31.47 -2.29 22.05
N LEU A 122 32.17 -3.37 21.68
CA LEU A 122 33.58 -3.33 21.30
C LEU A 122 33.82 -2.38 20.12
N ILE A 123 33.00 -2.45 19.06
CA ILE A 123 33.11 -1.57 17.89
C ILE A 123 33.00 -0.09 18.31
N HIS A 124 32.03 0.24 19.16
CA HIS A 124 31.84 1.60 19.63
C HIS A 124 32.96 2.07 20.55
N ALA A 125 33.43 1.22 21.46
CA ALA A 125 34.56 1.54 22.34
C ALA A 125 35.83 1.81 21.53
N PHE A 126 36.16 0.92 20.57
CA PHE A 126 37.30 1.08 19.70
C PHE A 126 37.22 2.35 18.82
N GLY A 127 36.05 2.60 18.23
CA GLY A 127 35.84 3.81 17.43
C GLY A 127 35.98 5.07 18.27
N ALA A 128 35.46 5.09 19.50
CA ALA A 128 35.57 6.22 20.41
C ALA A 128 37.03 6.51 20.80
N GLU A 129 37.82 5.47 21.10
CA GLU A 129 39.27 5.60 21.39
C GLU A 129 40.05 6.18 20.22
N LYS A 130 39.64 5.88 18.98
CA LYS A 130 40.26 6.38 17.75
C LYS A 130 39.64 7.68 17.24
N GLY A 131 38.68 8.26 17.95
CA GLY A 131 38.04 9.51 17.60
C GLY A 131 37.07 9.43 16.40
N VAL A 132 36.55 8.25 16.09
CA VAL A 132 35.55 8.03 15.03
C VAL A 132 34.22 8.66 15.44
N LYS A 133 33.63 9.41 14.51
CA LYS A 133 32.30 9.98 14.68
C LYS A 133 31.27 9.03 14.10
N PHE A 134 30.49 8.39 14.97
CA PHE A 134 29.41 7.49 14.53
C PHE A 134 28.17 8.28 14.07
N GLY A 135 27.66 7.93 12.90
CA GLY A 135 26.45 8.51 12.32
C GLY A 135 25.19 7.96 12.97
N LEU A 136 24.71 8.57 14.05
CA LEU A 136 23.39 8.27 14.59
C LEU A 136 22.29 8.75 13.62
N GLY A 137 21.87 7.90 12.69
CA GLY A 137 20.53 7.92 12.08
C GLY A 137 20.09 9.18 11.30
N GLN A 138 20.97 10.09 10.88
CA GLN A 138 20.60 11.26 10.08
C GLN A 138 21.03 11.13 8.61
N ARG A 139 20.28 10.35 7.83
CA ARG A 139 20.26 10.47 6.36
C ARG A 139 18.84 10.68 5.83
N THR A 140 18.11 11.64 6.39
CA THR A 140 16.98 12.34 5.74
C THR A 140 16.81 13.71 6.40
N GLY A 141 17.43 14.75 5.83
CA GLY A 141 17.40 16.12 6.36
C GLY A 141 17.73 17.17 5.29
N GLY A 142 17.16 17.04 4.10
CA GLY A 142 17.28 18.03 3.02
C GLY A 142 16.24 19.15 3.15
N ARG A 143 16.58 20.15 3.97
CA ARG A 143 16.23 21.58 3.86
C ARG A 143 14.79 21.95 3.41
N LEU A 144 13.88 22.10 4.37
CA LEU A 144 12.66 22.92 4.22
C LEU A 144 13.07 24.40 4.26
N HIS A 145 12.92 25.09 3.14
CA HIS A 145 12.95 26.55 3.12
C HIS A 145 11.61 27.08 3.64
N ASP A 146 11.68 27.76 4.76
CA ASP A 146 10.65 28.61 5.34
C ASP A 146 10.20 29.68 4.33
N ARG A 147 8.92 29.63 3.96
CA ARG A 147 8.16 30.79 3.48
C ARG A 147 6.77 30.75 4.11
N SER A 148 6.63 31.49 5.19
CA SER A 148 5.35 31.93 5.76
C SER A 148 4.43 32.56 4.69
N PRO A 149 3.11 32.29 4.72
CA PRO A 149 2.11 33.18 4.17
C PRO A 149 1.42 33.95 5.29
N THR A 150 1.60 35.26 5.23
CA THR A 150 0.84 36.32 5.86
C THR A 150 -0.67 36.19 5.59
N GLY A 151 -1.46 36.39 6.65
CA GLY A 151 -2.58 37.33 6.63
C GLY A 151 -3.96 36.82 6.18
N TYR A 152 -4.97 37.44 6.80
CA TYR A 152 -6.43 37.36 6.57
C TYR A 152 -7.10 36.15 7.24
N GLY A 153 -7.85 36.28 8.34
CA GLY A 153 -8.66 37.40 8.80
C GLY A 153 -10.12 36.96 8.81
N CYS A 154 -10.54 36.23 9.86
CA CYS A 154 -11.94 35.86 10.08
C CYS A 154 -12.74 37.10 10.47
N SER A 155 -13.76 37.43 9.68
CA SER A 155 -14.80 38.39 10.01
C SER A 155 -16.16 37.71 9.93
N ALA A 156 -16.84 37.65 11.08
CA ALA A 156 -18.23 37.28 11.21
C ALA A 156 -19.14 38.41 10.68
N ALA A 157 -20.22 38.05 9.98
CA ALA A 157 -21.41 38.88 9.81
C ALA A 157 -22.59 38.02 9.31
N ASP A 158 -23.41 37.57 10.26
CA ASP A 158 -24.83 37.91 10.39
C ASP A 158 -25.72 38.07 9.11
N ARG A 159 -26.73 37.19 8.97
CA ARG A 159 -28.17 37.52 9.02
C ARG A 159 -29.05 36.41 8.44
N GLY A 160 -30.11 36.07 9.17
CA GLY A 160 -31.07 35.04 8.82
C GLY A 160 -32.13 35.45 7.80
N HIS A 161 -32.89 34.46 7.33
CA HIS A 161 -34.27 34.66 6.91
C HIS A 161 -35.06 33.34 6.98
N GLU A 162 -36.13 33.38 7.77
CA GLU A 162 -37.19 32.36 7.83
C GLU A 162 -38.02 32.34 6.55
N ARG A 163 -38.64 31.17 6.29
CA ARG A 163 -39.92 30.89 5.59
C ARG A 163 -39.91 29.37 5.31
N GLY A 164 -40.81 28.50 5.75
CA GLY A 164 -42.21 28.62 6.16
C GLY A 164 -43.09 27.82 5.19
N ARG A 165 -43.77 26.76 5.69
CA ARG A 165 -44.87 25.95 5.08
C ARG A 165 -44.46 24.85 4.08
N ARG A 166 -45.10 23.68 3.98
CA ARG A 166 -46.42 23.19 4.47
C ARG A 166 -46.43 21.64 4.45
N LEU A 167 -47.18 21.04 5.37
CA LEU A 167 -47.57 19.62 5.41
C LEU A 167 -48.74 19.34 4.45
N GLY A 168 -48.78 18.12 3.89
CA GLY A 168 -49.94 17.51 3.20
C GLY A 168 -49.57 16.10 2.73
N ALA A 169 -49.99 15.05 3.43
CA ALA A 169 -51.19 14.24 3.18
C ALA A 169 -51.02 13.22 2.02
N GLY A 170 -51.00 11.92 2.37
CA GLY A 170 -51.07 10.81 1.41
C GLY A 170 -52.46 10.63 0.80
N PRO A 171 -52.66 9.63 -0.09
CA PRO A 171 -53.30 8.40 0.40
C PRO A 171 -52.92 7.05 -0.28
N ARG A 172 -53.03 6.00 0.54
CA ARG A 172 -53.64 4.65 0.38
C ARG A 172 -53.35 3.74 -0.84
N VAL A 173 -52.68 2.62 -0.52
CA VAL A 173 -53.05 1.18 -0.67
C VAL A 173 -53.66 0.68 -1.99
N LEU A 174 -53.04 -0.35 -2.58
CA LEU A 174 -53.71 -1.58 -3.07
C LEU A 174 -52.69 -2.72 -3.18
N GLY A 175 -52.95 -3.83 -2.49
CA GLY A 175 -52.09 -5.01 -2.45
C GLY A 175 -52.30 -5.97 -3.62
N ARG A 176 -51.29 -6.82 -3.88
CA ARG A 176 -51.48 -8.10 -4.57
C ARG A 176 -50.48 -9.14 -4.06
N ALA A 177 -51.00 -10.36 -3.90
CA ALA A 177 -50.39 -11.50 -3.23
C ALA A 177 -49.28 -12.22 -4.02
N MET A 178 -48.64 -13.16 -3.32
CA MET A 178 -47.33 -13.79 -3.50
C MET A 178 -47.15 -14.70 -4.72
N SER A 179 -45.88 -14.87 -5.12
CA SER A 179 -45.35 -16.16 -5.60
C SER A 179 -43.95 -16.38 -5.05
N THR A 180 -43.79 -17.41 -4.21
CA THR A 180 -42.54 -17.81 -3.57
C THR A 180 -41.82 -18.82 -4.46
N ALA A 181 -40.77 -18.39 -5.18
CA ALA A 181 -39.84 -19.30 -5.84
C ALA A 181 -38.72 -19.68 -4.85
N THR A 182 -38.58 -20.97 -4.60
CA THR A 182 -37.52 -21.59 -3.78
C THR A 182 -36.15 -21.37 -4.44
N PRO A 183 -35.08 -21.03 -3.70
CA PRO A 183 -33.76 -20.89 -4.31
C PRO A 183 -33.18 -22.27 -4.64
N SER A 184 -32.78 -22.47 -5.90
CA SER A 184 -32.07 -23.67 -6.33
C SER A 184 -30.73 -23.81 -5.60
N LYS A 185 -30.40 -25.03 -5.16
CA LYS A 185 -29.11 -25.38 -4.56
C LYS A 185 -27.98 -25.11 -5.56
N VAL A 186 -27.05 -24.24 -5.20
CA VAL A 186 -25.80 -24.02 -5.96
C VAL A 186 -24.87 -25.21 -5.71
N VAL A 187 -24.53 -25.95 -6.77
CA VAL A 187 -23.50 -27.00 -6.75
C VAL A 187 -22.43 -26.61 -7.77
N PRO A 188 -21.15 -26.43 -7.37
CA PRO A 188 -20.08 -26.07 -8.30
C PRO A 188 -19.80 -27.21 -9.30
N ARG A 189 -19.64 -26.89 -10.58
CA ARG A 189 -19.27 -27.87 -11.61
C ARG A 189 -17.77 -28.22 -11.53
N PRO A 190 -17.38 -29.48 -11.79
CA PRO A 190 -15.98 -29.88 -11.80
C PRO A 190 -15.22 -29.16 -12.92
N GLY A 191 -14.13 -28.48 -12.58
CA GLY A 191 -13.23 -27.80 -13.54
C GLY A 191 -13.30 -26.26 -13.57
N SER A 192 -14.09 -25.62 -12.71
CA SER A 192 -14.03 -24.16 -12.55
C SER A 192 -12.89 -23.73 -11.63
N THR A 193 -12.06 -22.79 -12.07
CA THR A 193 -11.05 -22.14 -11.23
C THR A 193 -11.77 -21.31 -10.15
N PRO A 194 -11.31 -21.27 -8.89
CA PRO A 194 -11.87 -20.34 -7.91
C PRO A 194 -11.78 -18.91 -8.45
N GLY A 195 -12.93 -18.25 -8.64
CA GLY A 195 -13.03 -16.86 -9.15
C GLY A 195 -13.23 -16.69 -10.66
N THR A 196 -13.37 -17.77 -11.46
CA THR A 196 -13.71 -17.67 -12.90
C THR A 196 -15.07 -18.27 -13.25
N GLY A 197 -15.86 -18.64 -12.24
CA GLY A 197 -17.22 -19.11 -12.43
C GLY A 197 -18.06 -18.03 -13.11
N ARG A 198 -18.61 -18.32 -14.27
CA ARG A 198 -19.67 -17.51 -14.88
C ARG A 198 -20.77 -17.38 -13.82
N CYS A 199 -21.10 -16.16 -13.38
CA CYS A 199 -22.14 -15.95 -12.36
C CYS A 199 -23.43 -16.69 -12.77
N ASP A 200 -23.91 -17.59 -11.91
CA ASP A 200 -25.15 -18.34 -12.13
C ASP A 200 -26.39 -17.42 -12.18
N THR A 201 -26.26 -16.20 -11.65
CA THR A 201 -27.24 -15.13 -11.76
C THR A 201 -27.08 -14.41 -13.10
N GLY A 202 -28.16 -14.37 -13.89
CA GLY A 202 -28.20 -13.65 -15.16
C GLY A 202 -27.81 -12.17 -15.01
N ARG A 203 -27.38 -11.57 -16.13
CA ARG A 203 -26.93 -10.17 -16.22
C ARG A 203 -27.93 -9.20 -15.57
N ILE A 204 -27.45 -8.39 -14.63
CA ILE A 204 -28.28 -7.33 -14.04
C ILE A 204 -28.07 -6.06 -14.86
N THR A 205 -28.97 -5.84 -15.83
CA THR A 205 -29.05 -4.58 -16.56
C THR A 205 -30.43 -3.99 -16.58
N SER A 206 -30.52 -2.69 -16.33
CA SER A 206 -31.75 -1.92 -16.32
C SER A 206 -31.54 -0.57 -16.99
N LYS A 207 -32.36 -0.27 -18.00
CA LYS A 207 -32.37 1.06 -18.62
C LYS A 207 -32.78 2.13 -17.60
N ALA A 208 -33.72 1.82 -16.71
CA ALA A 208 -34.16 2.74 -15.66
C ALA A 208 -33.02 3.12 -14.70
N ILE A 209 -32.13 2.18 -14.34
CA ILE A 209 -30.96 2.49 -13.51
C ILE A 209 -29.98 3.41 -14.25
N ARG A 210 -29.73 3.15 -15.54
CA ARG A 210 -28.85 4.00 -16.35
C ARG A 210 -29.39 5.40 -16.54
N ASP A 211 -30.67 5.53 -16.85
CA ASP A 211 -31.33 6.82 -17.06
C ASP A 211 -31.48 7.60 -15.74
N SER A 212 -31.52 6.91 -14.59
CA SER A 212 -31.67 7.54 -13.27
C SER A 212 -30.49 8.42 -12.83
N ALA A 213 -29.34 8.34 -13.52
CA ALA A 213 -28.17 9.14 -13.21
C ALA A 213 -28.27 10.59 -13.74
N ALA A 214 -29.08 10.82 -14.78
CA ALA A 214 -29.21 12.14 -15.38
C ALA A 214 -29.81 13.14 -14.39
N GLY A 215 -29.16 14.29 -14.21
CA GLY A 215 -29.60 15.34 -13.28
C GLY A 215 -29.35 15.03 -11.81
N GLU A 216 -28.66 13.94 -11.48
CA GLU A 216 -28.31 13.61 -10.10
C GLU A 216 -27.00 14.24 -9.65
N VAL A 217 -26.83 14.35 -8.34
CA VAL A 217 -25.55 14.76 -7.76
C VAL A 217 -24.56 13.61 -7.85
N CYS A 218 -23.36 13.91 -8.39
CA CYS A 218 -22.22 13.01 -8.40
C CYS A 218 -22.02 12.37 -7.02
N THR A 219 -22.01 11.04 -6.93
CA THR A 219 -21.85 10.30 -5.68
C THR A 219 -20.38 10.04 -5.35
N LEU A 220 -19.51 10.03 -6.38
CA LEU A 220 -18.07 9.91 -6.24
C LEU A 220 -17.48 11.06 -5.43
N GLN A 221 -17.81 12.32 -5.75
CA GLN A 221 -17.34 13.54 -5.05
C GLN A 221 -15.86 13.47 -4.68
N ILE A 222 -15.01 13.19 -5.67
CA ILE A 222 -13.57 13.11 -5.47
C ILE A 222 -13.05 14.52 -5.18
N ALA A 223 -12.38 14.68 -4.04
CA ALA A 223 -11.85 15.97 -3.62
C ALA A 223 -10.85 16.50 -4.67
N GLY A 224 -10.99 17.77 -5.05
CA GLY A 224 -10.12 18.40 -6.06
C GLY A 224 -10.39 18.01 -7.52
N ILE A 225 -11.23 17.02 -7.79
CA ILE A 225 -11.60 16.60 -9.16
C ILE A 225 -13.07 16.88 -9.49
N CYS A 226 -13.96 16.67 -8.51
CA CYS A 226 -15.40 16.75 -8.74
C CYS A 226 -15.82 18.16 -9.17
N ASN A 227 -16.42 18.26 -10.36
CA ASN A 227 -16.94 19.53 -10.88
C ASN A 227 -18.30 19.92 -10.27
N GLY A 228 -18.99 18.98 -9.61
CA GLY A 228 -20.27 19.22 -8.94
C GLY A 228 -21.47 19.43 -9.87
N SER A 229 -21.30 19.36 -11.19
CA SER A 229 -22.36 19.57 -12.17
C SER A 229 -23.27 18.34 -12.27
N THR A 230 -24.57 18.55 -12.05
CA THR A 230 -25.61 17.53 -12.17
C THR A 230 -25.89 17.14 -13.62
N ASP A 231 -25.67 18.06 -14.57
CA ASP A 231 -25.98 17.86 -15.99
C ASP A 231 -25.01 16.89 -16.66
N THR A 232 -23.79 16.80 -16.12
CA THR A 232 -22.74 15.89 -16.61
C THR A 232 -22.74 14.52 -15.91
N THR A 233 -23.71 14.28 -15.01
CA THR A 233 -23.73 13.06 -14.21
C THR A 233 -24.29 11.89 -14.99
N VAL A 234 -23.50 10.82 -15.07
CA VAL A 234 -23.84 9.57 -15.76
C VAL A 234 -23.61 8.37 -14.85
N LEU A 235 -24.16 7.22 -15.23
CA LEU A 235 -23.90 5.96 -14.55
C LEU A 235 -22.54 5.40 -15.02
N CYS A 236 -21.54 5.48 -14.14
CA CYS A 236 -20.19 4.97 -14.37
C CYS A 236 -20.08 3.53 -13.85
N HIS A 237 -19.75 2.58 -14.72
CA HIS A 237 -19.52 1.18 -14.34
C HIS A 237 -18.16 1.05 -13.64
N LEU A 238 -18.15 0.35 -12.51
CA LEU A 238 -16.95 0.09 -11.71
C LEU A 238 -16.37 -1.29 -12.04
N PRO A 239 -15.05 -1.51 -11.84
CA PRO A 239 -14.45 -2.81 -12.06
C PRO A 239 -14.99 -3.85 -11.05
N ASP A 240 -15.45 -4.98 -11.56
CA ASP A 240 -16.07 -6.08 -10.82
C ASP A 240 -16.03 -7.38 -11.64
N GLU A 241 -16.20 -8.54 -11.00
CA GLU A 241 -16.13 -9.87 -11.63
C GLU A 241 -17.14 -10.08 -12.77
N SER A 242 -18.18 -9.24 -12.83
CA SER A 242 -19.19 -9.23 -13.92
C SER A 242 -18.71 -8.60 -15.24
N HIS A 243 -17.55 -7.92 -15.25
CA HIS A 243 -16.98 -7.31 -16.46
C HIS A 243 -16.32 -8.34 -17.40
N GLY A 244 -16.20 -8.03 -18.69
CA GLY A 244 -15.48 -8.86 -19.67
C GLY A 244 -14.77 -8.03 -20.73
N MET A 245 -13.95 -8.67 -21.57
CA MET A 245 -13.11 -7.96 -22.56
C MET A 245 -13.87 -7.00 -23.50
N ALA A 246 -15.15 -7.27 -23.76
CA ALA A 246 -16.03 -6.39 -24.54
C ALA A 246 -17.31 -5.99 -23.78
N ARG A 247 -17.29 -6.12 -22.44
CA ARG A 247 -18.50 -6.02 -21.62
C ARG A 247 -18.26 -5.18 -20.37
N LYS A 248 -19.09 -4.15 -20.22
CA LYS A 248 -19.20 -3.38 -18.97
C LYS A 248 -19.75 -4.26 -17.85
N ALA A 249 -19.33 -3.98 -16.61
CA ALA A 249 -19.85 -4.60 -15.41
C ALA A 249 -21.38 -4.44 -15.30
N ASP A 250 -21.98 -5.22 -14.40
CA ASP A 250 -23.42 -5.13 -14.17
C ASP A 250 -23.83 -3.78 -13.57
N ASP A 251 -25.09 -3.37 -13.78
CA ASP A 251 -25.57 -2.05 -13.36
C ASP A 251 -25.60 -1.90 -11.82
N VAL A 252 -25.48 -3.00 -11.06
CA VAL A 252 -25.28 -2.98 -9.60
C VAL A 252 -23.87 -2.51 -9.24
N SER A 253 -22.87 -2.87 -10.04
CA SER A 253 -21.46 -2.47 -9.86
C SER A 253 -21.21 -1.13 -10.57
N SER A 254 -21.96 -0.10 -10.17
CA SER A 254 -21.91 1.22 -10.80
C SER A 254 -22.15 2.36 -9.81
N CYS A 255 -21.79 3.59 -10.21
CA CYS A 255 -22.01 4.79 -9.42
C CYS A 255 -22.37 6.02 -10.27
N TYR A 256 -23.00 7.02 -9.68
CA TYR A 256 -23.23 8.32 -10.35
C TYR A 256 -21.94 9.16 -10.34
N GLY A 257 -21.39 9.43 -11.51
CA GLY A 257 -20.19 10.24 -11.69
C GLY A 257 -20.43 11.42 -12.62
N CYS A 258 -20.03 12.63 -12.20
CA CYS A 258 -19.87 13.76 -13.12
C CYS A 258 -18.73 13.47 -14.12
N SER A 259 -18.67 14.19 -15.24
CA SER A 259 -17.67 13.98 -16.29
C SER A 259 -16.23 13.95 -15.75
N ALA A 260 -15.86 14.92 -14.90
CA ALA A 260 -14.50 15.00 -14.34
C ALA A 260 -14.16 13.81 -13.44
N CYS A 261 -15.08 13.39 -12.57
CA CYS A 261 -14.87 12.20 -11.73
C CYS A 261 -14.82 10.93 -12.57
N HIS A 262 -15.67 10.83 -13.59
CA HIS A 262 -15.73 9.69 -14.50
C HIS A 262 -14.40 9.51 -15.25
N ASP A 263 -13.85 10.59 -15.79
CA ASP A 263 -12.58 10.54 -16.51
C ASP A 263 -11.40 10.17 -15.60
N ALA A 264 -11.43 10.61 -14.34
CA ALA A 264 -10.40 10.25 -13.35
C ALA A 264 -10.46 8.77 -12.93
N ILE A 265 -11.67 8.20 -12.76
CA ILE A 265 -11.80 6.76 -12.39
C ILE A 265 -11.50 5.83 -13.58
N ASP A 266 -11.85 6.24 -14.79
CA ASP A 266 -11.58 5.47 -16.01
C ASP A 266 -10.12 5.59 -16.48
N GLY A 267 -9.34 6.49 -15.88
CA GLY A 267 -7.95 6.74 -16.25
C GLY A 267 -7.79 7.55 -17.54
N ARG A 268 -8.86 8.19 -18.03
CA ARG A 268 -8.81 9.14 -19.17
C ARG A 268 -8.16 10.47 -18.76
N ALA A 269 -8.38 10.89 -17.52
CA ALA A 269 -7.69 12.03 -16.91
C ALA A 269 -6.71 11.51 -15.84
N PRO A 270 -5.39 11.70 -15.99
CA PRO A 270 -4.42 11.23 -15.01
C PRO A 270 -4.65 11.93 -13.67
N HIS A 271 -4.68 11.14 -12.60
CA HIS A 271 -4.74 11.63 -11.22
C HIS A 271 -3.78 10.83 -10.36
N ALA A 272 -3.02 11.53 -9.50
CA ALA A 272 -2.03 10.93 -8.61
C ALA A 272 -2.71 10.31 -7.38
N TRP A 273 -3.41 9.20 -7.59
CA TRP A 273 -4.10 8.46 -6.54
C TRP A 273 -3.14 7.96 -5.47
N GLN A 274 -3.48 8.19 -4.20
CA GLN A 274 -2.83 7.47 -3.11
C GLN A 274 -3.27 5.99 -3.11
N PRO A 275 -2.45 5.06 -2.59
CA PRO A 275 -2.82 3.65 -2.52
C PRO A 275 -4.15 3.44 -1.79
N GLY A 276 -5.13 2.84 -2.47
CA GLY A 276 -6.47 2.58 -1.93
C GLY A 276 -7.43 3.77 -1.94
N GLU A 277 -6.97 4.98 -2.31
CA GLU A 277 -7.83 6.17 -2.40
C GLU A 277 -8.88 6.00 -3.50
N LYS A 278 -8.47 5.51 -4.67
CA LYS A 278 -9.38 5.22 -5.79
C LYS A 278 -10.48 4.25 -5.36
N ASP A 279 -10.12 3.15 -4.71
CA ASP A 279 -11.05 2.13 -4.23
C ASP A 279 -12.03 2.68 -3.18
N PHE A 280 -11.53 3.54 -2.29
CA PHE A 280 -12.35 4.24 -1.31
C PHE A 280 -13.44 5.08 -1.99
N TYR A 281 -13.08 5.91 -2.97
CA TYR A 281 -14.05 6.73 -3.69
C TYR A 281 -15.03 5.91 -4.52
N MET A 282 -14.56 4.87 -5.23
CA MET A 282 -15.41 3.96 -6.01
C MET A 282 -16.43 3.25 -5.12
N ARG A 283 -15.99 2.64 -4.01
CA ARG A 283 -16.88 1.93 -3.07
C ARG A 283 -17.86 2.88 -2.39
N ARG A 284 -17.40 4.06 -1.97
CA ARG A 284 -18.25 5.09 -1.38
C ARG A 284 -19.30 5.59 -2.37
N GLY A 285 -18.90 5.85 -3.62
CA GLY A 285 -19.79 6.26 -4.70
C GLY A 285 -20.85 5.20 -4.99
N MET A 286 -20.45 3.93 -5.05
CA MET A 286 -21.36 2.80 -5.25
C MET A 286 -22.42 2.71 -4.13
N VAL A 287 -22.00 2.73 -2.86
CA VAL A 287 -22.94 2.67 -1.72
C VAL A 287 -23.91 3.86 -1.69
N ARG A 288 -23.41 5.07 -1.98
CA ARG A 288 -24.26 6.27 -2.09
C ARG A 288 -25.25 6.16 -3.24
N THR A 289 -24.84 5.58 -4.35
CA THR A 289 -25.71 5.35 -5.51
C THR A 289 -26.79 4.32 -5.18
N TRP A 290 -26.45 3.21 -4.53
CA TRP A 290 -27.44 2.23 -4.08
C TRP A 290 -28.49 2.83 -3.15
N ARG A 291 -28.09 3.72 -2.22
CA ARG A 291 -29.05 4.46 -1.37
C ARG A 291 -30.02 5.32 -2.19
N ARG A 292 -29.54 5.98 -3.25
CA ARG A 292 -30.40 6.74 -4.17
C ARG A 292 -31.31 5.83 -4.97
N LEU A 293 -30.81 4.69 -5.46
CA LEU A 293 -31.60 3.72 -6.19
C LEU A 293 -32.69 3.09 -5.32
N LEU A 294 -32.41 2.84 -4.04
CA LEU A 294 -33.41 2.43 -3.04
C LEU A 294 -34.48 3.51 -2.86
N ALA A 295 -34.07 4.78 -2.66
CA ALA A 295 -35.00 5.90 -2.50
C ALA A 295 -35.89 6.13 -3.75
N LYS A 296 -35.35 5.87 -4.94
CA LYS A 296 -36.07 5.92 -6.23
C LYS A 296 -36.92 4.66 -6.51
N GLY A 297 -36.84 3.63 -5.65
CA GLY A 297 -37.54 2.36 -5.86
C GLY A 297 -37.00 1.50 -7.01
N LEU A 298 -35.78 1.79 -7.49
CA LEU A 298 -35.13 1.07 -8.59
C LEU A 298 -34.41 -0.20 -8.12
N ILE A 299 -34.05 -0.24 -6.84
CA ILE A 299 -33.56 -1.44 -6.14
C ILE A 299 -34.46 -1.64 -4.91
N THR A 300 -34.72 -2.91 -4.57
CA THR A 300 -35.48 -3.26 -3.36
C THR A 300 -34.68 -4.25 -2.54
N ILE A 301 -34.54 -3.98 -1.24
CA ILE A 301 -33.97 -4.91 -0.27
C ILE A 301 -35.13 -5.50 0.53
N LYS A 302 -35.32 -6.81 0.44
CA LYS A 302 -36.37 -7.50 1.21
C LYS A 302 -36.00 -7.46 2.70
N GLY A 303 -36.97 -7.11 3.56
CA GLY A 303 -36.77 -7.08 5.01
C GLY A 303 -36.00 -5.86 5.54
N ALA A 304 -35.76 -4.85 4.71
CA ALA A 304 -35.32 -3.55 5.20
C ALA A 304 -36.47 -2.88 5.98
N ALA A 305 -36.18 -2.42 7.20
CA ALA A 305 -37.13 -1.74 8.09
C ALA A 305 -37.42 -0.31 7.63
#